data_AF-A0A931LV02-F1
#
_entry.id   AF-A0A931LV02-F1
#
_cell.length_a   1.000
_cell.length_b   1.000
_cell.length_c   1.000
_cell.angle_alpha   90.00
_cell.angle_beta   90.00
_cell.angle_gamma   90.00
#
_symmetry.space_group_name_H-M   'P 1'
#
loop_
_entity.id
_entity.type
_entity.pdbx_description
1 polymer ?
#
loop_
_entity_poly.entity_id
_entity_poly.type
_entity_poly.pdbx_seq_one_letter_code
_entity_poly.pdbx_strand_id
1 'polypeptide(L)'
;MADRFTLTQGVQIGKESTHGTAVPATMRLKAATLAPRPMGAFKEYRPQGLKRKAVSALAKEWTEANLSGLANYTELGILLESLVGNRATTAEAGGVYEHAWISNRQEPDAMATLTCEIGSADGCERFAYGLVSALGFKMTRDDVEISGHLYGGKLQTSTLDSISLTQGPNEVQTITLTGSPSAGSFTLSFNEATTAPIDHAASGSTMQSALEALSTVGSGNVQVTGASGGPYTATFVGALGHRAVALLEADGSGLTGGGVSVALTTQGGLTEHANAPLLPGDVNLYLADSPSALGGGGTQMLRAFDASWSFGERAKPFWTQDASLGAFSGYAETEPKEMLDLLLAADAQGVALLSTARSGATKYLRIAAASKALTIGSSGTPYRFQLDAAVKVSAFKEFKDEQGVYCVGYELEVVDDAAWGKSYVFSLRNGVAAY
;
A
#
# COMPACT_ATOMS: atom_id res chain seq x y z
N MET A 1 28.60 -11.72 14.31
CA MET A 1 27.34 -11.10 13.86
C MET A 1 27.40 -11.15 12.36
N ALA A 2 26.42 -11.79 11.70
CA ALA A 2 26.41 -11.84 10.23
C ALA A 2 26.21 -10.42 9.68
N ASP A 3 26.89 -10.09 8.58
CA ASP A 3 26.75 -8.78 7.96
C ASP A 3 25.33 -8.61 7.39
N ARG A 4 24.73 -7.43 7.58
CA ARG A 4 23.42 -7.09 7.02
C ARG A 4 23.63 -6.34 5.71
N PHE A 5 23.27 -6.96 4.59
CA PHE A 5 23.36 -6.35 3.27
C PHE A 5 22.06 -5.64 2.91
N THR A 6 22.15 -4.42 2.37
CA THR A 6 20.97 -3.65 1.95
C THR A 6 20.18 -4.33 0.82
N LEU A 7 20.86 -5.08 -0.05
CA LEU A 7 20.23 -5.82 -1.16
C LEU A 7 19.28 -6.93 -0.71
N THR A 8 19.49 -7.50 0.48
CA THR A 8 18.67 -8.61 0.99
C THR A 8 17.56 -8.15 1.93
N GLN A 9 17.43 -6.85 2.16
CA GLN A 9 16.39 -6.29 3.02
C GLN A 9 15.07 -6.15 2.26
N GLY A 10 13.97 -6.52 2.93
CA GLY A 10 12.61 -6.28 2.47
C GLY A 10 11.91 -5.24 3.34
N VAL A 11 10.85 -4.66 2.80
CA VAL A 11 9.92 -3.80 3.54
C VAL A 11 8.57 -4.48 3.60
N GLN A 12 8.00 -4.58 4.80
CA GLN A 12 6.68 -5.13 5.05
C GLN A 12 5.85 -4.17 5.88
N ILE A 13 4.56 -4.12 5.58
CA ILE A 13 3.60 -3.22 6.22
C ILE A 13 2.35 -3.99 6.65
N GLY A 14 1.77 -3.60 7.78
CA GLY A 14 0.43 -4.00 8.20
C GLY A 14 -0.40 -2.77 8.57
N LYS A 15 -1.63 -2.68 8.06
CA LYS A 15 -2.55 -1.60 8.40
C LYS A 15 -3.11 -1.79 9.82
N GLU A 16 -2.88 -0.82 10.69
CA GLU A 16 -3.31 -0.89 12.09
C GLU A 16 -4.82 -0.67 12.20
N SER A 17 -5.51 -1.55 12.94
CA SER A 17 -6.93 -1.39 13.26
C SER A 17 -7.16 -0.34 14.36
N THR A 18 -6.13 -0.04 15.13
CA THR A 18 -6.13 0.96 16.19
C THR A 18 -4.77 1.64 16.18
N HIS A 19 -4.77 2.97 16.14
CA HIS A 19 -3.55 3.74 15.97
C HIS A 19 -2.51 3.41 17.06
N GLY A 20 -1.30 3.05 16.63
CA GLY A 20 -0.18 2.71 17.50
C GLY A 20 -0.20 1.28 18.04
N THR A 21 -1.24 0.49 17.75
CA THR A 21 -1.28 -0.92 18.13
C THR A 21 -0.70 -1.74 16.99
N ALA A 22 0.49 -2.29 17.23
CA ALA A 22 1.20 -3.08 16.23
C ALA A 22 0.34 -4.27 15.75
N VAL A 23 0.23 -4.43 14.44
CA VAL A 23 -0.42 -5.57 13.80
C VAL A 23 0.60 -6.38 12.99
N PRO A 24 0.31 -7.65 12.65
CA PRO A 24 1.15 -8.41 11.73
C PRO A 24 1.35 -7.67 10.40
N ALA A 25 2.61 -7.38 10.05
CA ALA A 25 2.98 -6.75 8.80
C ALA A 25 3.03 -7.77 7.65
N THR A 26 1.87 -8.19 7.13
CA THR A 26 1.78 -9.27 6.14
C THR A 26 1.88 -8.80 4.68
N MET A 27 1.83 -7.49 4.41
CA MET A 27 1.93 -6.95 3.04
C MET A 27 3.37 -6.59 2.74
N ARG A 28 3.95 -7.15 1.68
CA ARG A 28 5.33 -6.82 1.26
C ARG A 28 5.33 -5.77 0.16
N LEU A 29 6.12 -4.72 0.36
CA LEU A 29 6.38 -3.69 -0.65
C LEU A 29 7.56 -4.10 -1.53
N LYS A 30 7.41 -3.88 -2.84
CA LYS A 30 8.43 -4.21 -3.87
C LYS A 30 8.96 -2.97 -4.59
N ALA A 31 8.15 -1.92 -4.71
CA ALA A 31 8.56 -0.68 -5.38
C ALA A 31 8.95 0.42 -4.39
N ALA A 32 8.26 0.49 -3.25
CA ALA A 32 8.54 1.45 -2.19
C ALA A 32 9.58 0.94 -1.17
N THR A 33 10.50 1.81 -0.79
CA THR A 33 11.53 1.60 0.23
C THR A 33 11.35 2.55 1.41
N LEU A 34 11.70 2.10 2.61
CA LEU A 34 11.61 2.88 3.84
C LEU A 34 12.97 2.95 4.53
N ALA A 35 13.34 4.14 4.99
CA ALA A 35 14.58 4.39 5.72
C ALA A 35 14.27 5.04 7.08
N PRO A 36 14.09 4.25 8.16
CA PRO A 36 13.76 4.74 9.49
C PRO A 36 14.99 5.28 10.20
N ARG A 37 14.77 6.29 11.03
CA ARG A 37 15.74 6.91 11.91
C ARG A 37 15.12 7.09 13.30
N PRO A 38 15.76 6.59 14.37
CA PRO A 38 15.32 6.86 15.73
C PRO A 38 15.60 8.33 16.06
N MET A 39 14.64 8.97 16.70
CA MET A 39 14.66 10.36 17.12
C MET A 39 14.43 10.45 18.62
N GLY A 40 15.07 11.43 19.25
CA GLY A 40 14.96 11.60 20.70
C GLY A 40 15.15 13.04 21.14
N ALA A 41 14.38 13.45 22.15
CA ALA A 41 14.60 14.71 22.84
C ALA A 41 15.33 14.43 24.15
N PHE A 42 16.52 15.00 24.34
CA PHE A 42 17.32 14.80 25.55
C PHE A 42 17.20 15.98 26.50
N LYS A 43 17.04 15.69 27.80
CA LYS A 43 17.16 16.67 28.88
C LYS A 43 18.56 16.60 29.46
N GLU A 44 19.26 17.72 29.40
CA GLU A 44 20.62 17.81 29.89
C GLU A 44 20.65 18.57 31.22
N TYR A 45 21.38 18.03 32.19
CA TYR A 45 21.59 18.65 33.48
C TYR A 45 23.05 19.08 33.66
N ARG A 46 23.25 20.37 33.98
CA ARG A 46 24.54 20.91 34.40
C ARG A 46 24.43 21.44 35.83
N PRO A 47 25.04 20.78 36.83
CA PRO A 47 25.07 21.31 38.19
C PRO A 47 25.91 22.60 38.24
N GLN A 48 25.55 23.52 39.15
CA GLN A 48 26.36 24.71 39.43
C GLN A 48 27.77 24.30 39.86
N GLY A 49 28.79 24.99 39.32
CA GLY A 49 30.21 24.73 39.62
C GLY A 49 30.96 23.82 38.63
N LEU A 50 30.28 23.13 37.69
CA LEU A 50 30.96 22.32 36.67
C LEU A 50 30.96 22.98 35.28
N LYS A 51 32.10 22.92 34.59
CA LYS A 51 32.28 23.46 33.22
C LYS A 51 31.62 22.61 32.13
N ARG A 52 31.29 21.35 32.42
CA ARG A 52 30.72 20.38 31.47
C ARG A 52 29.45 19.74 32.05
N LYS A 53 28.60 19.21 31.17
CA LYS A 53 27.32 18.56 31.50
C LYS A 53 27.60 17.25 32.25
N ALA A 54 26.79 16.94 33.27
CA ALA A 54 27.02 15.77 34.13
C ALA A 54 26.06 14.61 33.83
N VAL A 55 24.85 14.90 33.35
CA VAL A 55 23.81 13.91 33.04
C VAL A 55 23.04 14.33 31.80
N SER A 56 22.72 13.38 30.92
CA SER A 56 21.76 13.53 29.82
C SER A 56 20.76 12.37 29.91
N ALA A 57 19.47 12.67 29.88
CA ALA A 57 18.39 11.68 29.94
C ALA A 57 17.45 11.84 28.74
N LEU A 58 17.00 10.72 28.17
CA LEU A 58 16.02 10.70 27.08
C LEU A 58 14.63 11.04 27.64
N ALA A 59 14.01 12.09 27.13
CA ALA A 59 12.71 12.57 27.58
C ALA A 59 11.55 12.20 26.64
N LYS A 60 11.83 12.01 25.34
CA LYS A 60 10.89 11.56 24.32
C LYS A 60 11.64 10.76 23.27
N GLU A 61 11.00 9.74 22.70
CA GLU A 61 11.53 8.93 21.62
C GLU A 61 10.45 8.74 20.54
N TRP A 62 10.83 8.80 19.27
CA TRP A 62 9.96 8.54 18.13
C TRP A 62 10.80 8.10 16.92
N THR A 63 10.15 7.74 15.82
CA THR A 63 10.81 7.40 14.55
C THR A 63 10.40 8.41 13.48
N GLU A 64 11.36 8.79 12.65
CA GLU A 64 11.09 9.44 11.35
C GLU A 64 11.57 8.48 10.27
N ALA A 65 10.78 8.30 9.21
CA ALA A 65 11.15 7.43 8.10
C ALA A 65 10.96 8.14 6.77
N ASN A 66 11.97 8.08 5.91
CA ASN A 66 11.83 8.55 4.53
C ASN A 66 11.31 7.41 3.66
N LEU A 67 10.37 7.75 2.77
CA LEU A 67 9.83 6.88 1.74
C LEU A 67 10.40 7.29 0.39
N SER A 68 10.85 6.31 -0.39
CA SER A 68 11.30 6.54 -1.78
C SER A 68 11.05 5.31 -2.64
N GLY A 69 10.85 5.50 -3.93
CA GLY A 69 10.72 4.39 -4.86
C GLY A 69 10.05 4.77 -6.17
N LEU A 70 9.73 3.78 -6.97
CA LEU A 70 8.92 3.97 -8.18
C LEU A 70 7.44 4.02 -7.81
N ALA A 71 6.68 4.86 -8.51
CA ALA A 71 5.22 4.84 -8.39
C ALA A 71 4.67 3.53 -8.97
N ASN A 72 3.94 2.74 -8.17
CA ASN A 72 3.34 1.48 -8.60
C ASN A 72 1.83 1.50 -8.34
N TYR A 73 1.03 1.21 -9.37
CA TYR A 73 -0.43 1.25 -9.29
C TYR A 73 -1.03 0.42 -8.15
N THR A 74 -0.36 -0.66 -7.74
CA THR A 74 -0.86 -1.58 -6.71
C THR A 74 -0.33 -1.30 -5.31
N GLU A 75 0.70 -0.46 -5.14
CA GLU A 75 1.25 -0.09 -3.82
C GLU A 75 0.85 1.32 -3.40
N LEU A 76 0.53 2.21 -4.35
CA LEU A 76 0.13 3.58 -4.03
C LEU A 76 -1.10 3.64 -3.11
N GLY A 77 -2.01 2.66 -3.19
CA GLY A 77 -3.22 2.65 -2.38
C GLY A 77 -2.96 2.60 -0.88
N ILE A 78 -1.97 1.84 -0.40
CA ILE A 78 -1.67 1.80 1.06
C ILE A 78 -1.07 3.11 1.55
N LEU A 79 -0.29 3.79 0.71
CA LEU A 79 0.30 5.09 1.03
C LEU A 79 -0.78 6.18 1.07
N LEU A 80 -1.71 6.15 0.12
CA LEU A 80 -2.87 7.05 0.08
C LEU A 80 -3.86 6.77 1.22
N GLU A 81 -3.97 5.53 1.68
CA GLU A 81 -4.74 5.19 2.87
C GLU A 81 -4.15 5.83 4.13
N SER A 82 -2.83 5.86 4.26
CA SER A 82 -2.18 6.51 5.40
C SER A 82 -2.17 8.03 5.28
N LEU A 83 -2.09 8.56 4.06
CA LEU A 83 -2.07 10.01 3.82
C LEU A 83 -3.48 10.62 3.89
N VAL A 84 -4.51 9.99 3.31
CA VAL A 84 -5.87 10.56 3.16
C VAL A 84 -6.93 9.71 3.86
N GLY A 85 -6.81 8.38 3.83
CA GLY A 85 -7.73 7.48 4.52
C GLY A 85 -9.10 7.27 3.87
N ASN A 86 -9.88 8.33 3.62
CA ASN A 86 -11.29 8.32 3.20
C ASN A 86 -11.55 7.66 1.82
N ARG A 87 -11.32 6.35 1.74
CA ARG A 87 -11.35 5.56 0.52
C ARG A 87 -12.76 5.06 0.23
N ALA A 88 -13.33 5.50 -0.89
CA ALA A 88 -14.46 4.84 -1.51
C ALA A 88 -13.96 3.75 -2.46
N THR A 89 -14.51 2.53 -2.39
CA THR A 89 -14.13 1.41 -3.28
C THR A 89 -15.34 0.90 -4.03
N THR A 90 -15.21 0.74 -5.35
CA THR A 90 -16.24 0.15 -6.21
C THR A 90 -15.65 -1.07 -6.92
N ALA A 91 -16.32 -2.23 -6.79
CA ALA A 91 -15.95 -3.41 -7.55
C ALA A 91 -16.49 -3.31 -8.98
N GLU A 92 -15.62 -3.51 -9.95
CA GLU A 92 -15.94 -3.67 -11.37
C GLU A 92 -15.90 -5.18 -11.73
N ALA A 93 -16.34 -5.53 -12.94
CA ALA A 93 -16.31 -6.93 -13.39
C ALA A 93 -14.87 -7.45 -13.56
N GLY A 94 -14.68 -8.76 -13.43
CA GLY A 94 -13.40 -9.41 -13.71
C GLY A 94 -12.29 -9.17 -12.68
N GLY A 95 -12.65 -8.86 -11.42
CA GLY A 95 -11.69 -8.64 -10.33
C GLY A 95 -10.97 -7.29 -10.41
N VAL A 96 -11.57 -6.32 -11.10
CA VAL A 96 -11.10 -4.94 -11.17
C VAL A 96 -11.77 -4.12 -10.06
N TYR A 97 -11.02 -3.23 -9.44
CA TYR A 97 -11.51 -2.34 -8.40
C TYR A 97 -11.12 -0.90 -8.72
N GLU A 98 -12.05 0.01 -8.45
CA GLU A 98 -11.84 1.45 -8.49
C GLU A 98 -11.84 1.99 -7.07
N HIS A 99 -10.74 2.61 -6.66
CA HIS A 99 -10.57 3.23 -5.36
C HIS A 99 -10.44 4.74 -5.53
N ALA A 100 -11.21 5.51 -4.76
CA ALA A 100 -11.10 6.95 -4.72
C ALA A 100 -10.83 7.43 -3.29
N TRP A 101 -9.71 8.12 -3.05
CA TRP A 101 -9.42 8.81 -1.80
C TRP A 101 -9.79 10.29 -1.96
N ILE A 102 -10.76 10.72 -1.17
CA ILE A 102 -11.39 12.03 -1.30
C ILE A 102 -11.01 12.87 -0.09
N SER A 103 -10.54 14.10 -0.32
CA SER A 103 -10.26 15.06 0.75
C SER A 103 -11.55 15.48 1.46
N ASN A 104 -11.60 15.44 2.79
CA ASN A 104 -12.64 16.14 3.53
C ASN A 104 -12.35 17.65 3.58
N ARG A 105 -13.40 18.46 3.73
CA ARG A 105 -13.29 19.93 3.78
C ARG A 105 -13.37 20.52 5.18
N GLN A 106 -14.10 19.86 6.07
CA GLN A 106 -14.48 20.41 7.38
C GLN A 106 -14.28 19.43 8.53
N GLU A 107 -14.08 18.15 8.20
CA GLU A 107 -13.86 17.09 9.17
C GLU A 107 -12.45 16.53 9.00
N PRO A 108 -11.81 16.07 10.09
CA PRO A 108 -10.54 15.37 9.98
C PRO A 108 -10.63 14.18 9.03
N ASP A 109 -9.53 13.89 8.37
CA ASP A 109 -9.41 12.75 7.48
C ASP A 109 -9.14 11.47 8.30
N ALA A 110 -9.73 10.35 7.88
CA ALA A 110 -9.61 9.07 8.56
C ALA A 110 -8.28 8.36 8.24
N MET A 111 -7.15 9.04 8.43
CA MET A 111 -5.81 8.55 8.10
C MET A 111 -5.50 7.22 8.81
N ALA A 112 -5.04 6.24 8.03
CA ALA A 112 -4.59 4.96 8.57
C ALA A 112 -3.15 5.03 9.08
N THR A 113 -2.87 4.27 10.13
CA THR A 113 -1.52 4.07 10.65
C THR A 113 -1.03 2.68 10.28
N LEU A 114 0.29 2.57 10.14
CA LEU A 114 0.95 1.40 9.56
C LEU A 114 1.97 0.84 10.55
N THR A 115 1.94 -0.46 10.79
CA THR A 115 3.08 -1.16 11.38
C THR A 115 4.07 -1.44 10.27
N CYS A 116 5.26 -0.87 10.37
CA CYS A 116 6.32 -0.99 9.36
C CYS A 116 7.45 -1.87 9.88
N GLU A 117 7.88 -2.81 9.04
CA GLU A 117 9.00 -3.72 9.31
C GLU A 117 9.99 -3.70 8.16
N ILE A 118 11.27 -3.63 8.50
CA ILE A 118 12.35 -3.55 7.51
C ILE A 118 13.45 -4.51 7.93
N GLY A 119 14.02 -5.23 6.97
CA GLY A 119 15.20 -6.05 7.21
C GLY A 119 15.14 -7.42 6.57
N SER A 120 15.89 -8.36 7.15
CA SER A 120 16.01 -9.75 6.70
C SER A 120 15.92 -10.70 7.91
N ALA A 121 16.11 -12.00 7.66
CA ALA A 121 16.24 -13.00 8.71
C ALA A 121 17.42 -12.73 9.67
N ASP A 122 18.44 -11.99 9.22
CA ASP A 122 19.65 -11.68 9.99
C ASP A 122 19.52 -10.43 10.87
N GLY A 123 18.40 -9.72 10.75
CA GLY A 123 18.07 -8.58 11.59
C GLY A 123 17.00 -7.71 10.96
N CYS A 124 16.08 -7.24 11.82
CA CYS A 124 15.01 -6.35 11.44
C CYS A 124 14.83 -5.17 12.40
N GLU A 125 14.17 -4.16 11.87
CA GLU A 125 13.64 -3.00 12.56
C GLU A 125 12.11 -3.01 12.43
N ARG A 126 11.41 -2.57 13.48
CA ARG A 126 9.97 -2.39 13.49
C ARG A 126 9.61 -1.07 14.13
N PHE A 127 8.63 -0.37 13.57
CA PHE A 127 7.93 0.70 14.28
C PHE A 127 6.43 0.62 13.99
N ALA A 128 5.62 0.79 15.04
CA ALA A 128 4.17 0.97 14.92
C ALA A 128 3.84 2.45 14.71
N TYR A 129 2.57 2.78 14.46
CA TYR A 129 2.11 4.16 14.23
C TYR A 129 2.82 4.84 13.05
N GLY A 130 3.15 4.10 11.99
CA GLY A 130 3.66 4.66 10.75
C GLY A 130 2.58 5.50 10.07
N LEU A 131 2.69 6.83 10.16
CA LEU A 131 1.78 7.78 9.54
C LEU A 131 2.49 8.52 8.42
N VAL A 132 2.00 8.40 7.19
CA VAL A 132 2.51 9.16 6.03
C VAL A 132 2.08 10.62 6.17
N SER A 133 3.04 11.48 6.50
CA SER A 133 2.84 12.92 6.72
C SER A 133 3.13 13.78 5.48
N ALA A 134 3.88 13.24 4.53
CA ALA A 134 4.21 13.87 3.26
C ALA A 134 4.33 12.80 2.17
N LEU A 135 3.85 13.12 0.97
CA LEU A 135 3.96 12.27 -0.21
C LEU A 135 4.11 13.14 -1.45
N GLY A 136 5.18 12.92 -2.20
CA GLY A 136 5.47 13.57 -3.47
C GLY A 136 5.47 12.58 -4.61
N PHE A 137 4.93 13.01 -5.74
CA PHE A 137 4.97 12.33 -7.02
C PHE A 137 5.78 13.20 -7.98
N LYS A 138 6.95 12.72 -8.38
CA LYS A 138 7.70 13.34 -9.45
C LYS A 138 7.29 12.67 -10.75
N MET A 139 6.64 13.39 -11.65
CA MET A 139 6.18 12.85 -12.92
C MET A 139 6.79 13.64 -14.07
N THR A 140 7.91 13.15 -14.57
CA THR A 140 8.64 13.72 -15.69
C THR A 140 8.55 12.80 -16.90
N ARG A 141 9.08 13.22 -18.05
CA ARG A 141 9.11 12.38 -19.26
C ARG A 141 10.04 11.17 -19.14
N ASP A 142 11.00 11.23 -18.21
CA ASP A 142 12.04 10.23 -18.02
C ASP A 142 11.73 9.30 -16.85
N ASP A 143 11.24 9.85 -15.73
CA ASP A 143 11.00 9.11 -14.50
C ASP A 143 9.65 9.46 -13.84
N VAL A 144 9.04 8.43 -13.24
CA VAL A 144 7.90 8.57 -12.33
C VAL A 144 8.23 7.95 -10.97
N GLU A 145 8.49 8.81 -9.99
CA GLU A 145 8.98 8.41 -8.67
C GLU A 145 8.07 8.91 -7.56
N ILE A 146 8.09 8.20 -6.44
CA ILE A 146 7.50 8.64 -5.19
C ILE A 146 8.58 9.03 -4.19
N SER A 147 8.26 10.04 -3.39
CA SER A 147 9.00 10.42 -2.20
C SER A 147 8.02 10.66 -1.07
N GLY A 148 8.44 10.53 0.18
CA GLY A 148 7.56 10.83 1.30
C GLY A 148 8.26 10.80 2.64
N HIS A 149 7.50 11.16 3.66
CA HIS A 149 7.96 11.22 5.04
C HIS A 149 6.92 10.62 5.98
N LEU A 150 7.35 9.75 6.88
CA LEU A 150 6.53 9.11 7.89
C LEU A 150 7.00 9.49 9.29
N TYR A 151 6.04 9.68 10.18
CA TYR A 151 6.30 9.59 11.62
C TYR A 151 5.94 8.19 12.10
N GLY A 152 6.68 7.68 13.08
CA GLY A 152 6.47 6.38 13.70
C GLY A 152 6.68 6.44 15.20
N GLY A 153 6.14 5.47 15.92
CA GLY A 153 6.41 5.27 17.34
C GLY A 153 7.89 4.92 17.61
N LYS A 154 8.17 4.39 18.79
CA LYS A 154 9.54 3.96 19.13
C LYS A 154 10.05 2.92 18.13
N LEU A 155 11.28 3.11 17.64
CA LEU A 155 11.96 2.13 16.78
C LEU A 155 12.41 0.94 17.63
N GLN A 156 11.99 -0.25 17.24
CA GLN A 156 12.43 -1.51 17.82
C GLN A 156 13.45 -2.16 16.88
N THR A 157 14.42 -2.86 17.43
CA THR A 157 15.41 -3.63 16.67
C THR A 157 15.52 -5.05 17.20
N SER A 158 15.69 -6.01 16.28
CA SER A 158 15.89 -7.44 16.60
C SER A 158 16.95 -7.70 17.66
N THR A 159 17.99 -6.87 17.74
CA THR A 159 19.09 -7.04 18.72
C THR A 159 18.74 -6.61 20.14
N LEU A 160 17.87 -5.62 20.32
CA LEU A 160 17.52 -5.06 21.63
C LEU A 160 16.15 -5.55 22.12
N ASP A 161 15.21 -5.77 21.20
CA ASP A 161 13.81 -6.00 21.49
C ASP A 161 13.35 -7.42 21.13
N SER A 162 14.28 -8.29 20.68
CA SER A 162 14.01 -9.69 20.29
C SER A 162 12.86 -9.85 19.29
N ILE A 163 12.69 -8.85 18.41
CA ILE A 163 11.71 -8.90 17.33
C ILE A 163 12.23 -9.73 16.15
N SER A 164 11.30 -10.36 15.43
CA SER A 164 11.52 -10.99 14.12
C SER A 164 10.53 -10.44 13.11
N LEU A 165 10.85 -10.54 11.82
CA LEU A 165 9.90 -10.20 10.76
C LEU A 165 8.62 -11.03 10.90
N THR A 166 7.49 -10.40 10.61
CA THR A 166 6.18 -11.06 10.52
C THR A 166 6.25 -12.12 9.41
N GLN A 167 5.74 -13.32 9.72
CA GLN A 167 5.52 -14.35 8.71
C GLN A 167 4.09 -14.22 8.18
N GLY A 168 3.90 -14.50 6.88
CA GLY A 168 2.55 -14.58 6.32
C GLY A 168 1.71 -15.67 6.98
N PRO A 169 0.38 -15.64 6.88
CA PRO A 169 -0.46 -16.72 7.40
C PRO A 169 -0.13 -18.06 6.74
N ASN A 170 -0.56 -19.14 7.40
CA ASN A 170 -0.61 -20.46 6.79
C ASN A 170 -1.69 -20.50 5.72
N GLU A 171 -1.44 -21.24 4.64
CA GLU A 171 -2.47 -21.42 3.62
C GLU A 171 -3.59 -22.33 4.13
N VAL A 172 -4.84 -21.93 3.88
CA VAL A 172 -6.03 -22.69 4.23
C VAL A 172 -6.83 -22.98 2.98
N GLN A 173 -7.09 -24.26 2.74
CA GLN A 173 -7.94 -24.74 1.65
C GLN A 173 -9.12 -25.51 2.22
N THR A 174 -10.32 -25.21 1.72
CA THR A 174 -11.56 -25.89 2.12
C THR A 174 -11.93 -26.92 1.07
N ILE A 175 -12.09 -28.17 1.52
CA ILE A 175 -12.51 -29.31 0.68
C ILE A 175 -13.98 -29.59 0.99
N THR A 176 -14.84 -29.51 -0.02
CA THR A 176 -16.29 -29.66 0.13
C THR A 176 -16.80 -30.81 -0.74
N LEU A 177 -17.54 -31.74 -0.13
CA LEU A 177 -18.33 -32.72 -0.86
C LEU A 177 -19.66 -32.06 -1.26
N THR A 178 -20.03 -32.18 -2.53
CA THR A 178 -21.24 -31.57 -3.11
C THR A 178 -22.22 -32.67 -3.53
N GLY A 179 -23.52 -32.37 -3.53
CA GLY A 179 -24.55 -33.32 -3.98
C GLY A 179 -24.92 -34.42 -2.98
N SER A 180 -24.32 -34.45 -1.77
CA SER A 180 -24.56 -35.47 -0.74
C SER A 180 -24.29 -36.89 -1.23
N PRO A 181 -23.03 -37.22 -1.59
CA PRO A 181 -22.69 -38.55 -2.09
C PRO A 181 -23.07 -39.63 -1.06
N SER A 182 -23.64 -40.74 -1.55
CA SER A 182 -24.18 -41.82 -0.71
C SER A 182 -23.25 -43.02 -0.57
N ALA A 183 -22.20 -43.07 -1.39
CA ALA A 183 -21.17 -44.10 -1.40
C ALA A 183 -19.96 -43.64 -2.22
N GLY A 184 -18.89 -44.44 -2.17
CA GLY A 184 -17.72 -44.30 -3.01
C GLY A 184 -16.58 -43.57 -2.32
N SER A 185 -15.56 -43.26 -3.11
CA SER A 185 -14.34 -42.62 -2.65
C SER A 185 -13.89 -41.55 -3.63
N PHE A 186 -13.10 -40.62 -3.14
CA PHE A 186 -12.44 -39.60 -3.95
C PHE A 186 -10.93 -39.61 -3.66
N THR A 187 -10.15 -38.95 -4.52
CA THR A 187 -8.73 -38.74 -4.26
C THR A 187 -8.40 -37.25 -4.29
N LEU A 188 -7.32 -36.88 -3.60
CA LEU A 188 -6.75 -35.54 -3.67
C LEU A 188 -5.33 -35.66 -4.21
N SER A 189 -4.93 -34.73 -5.06
CA SER A 189 -3.57 -34.63 -5.59
C SER A 189 -2.92 -33.30 -5.19
N PHE A 190 -1.64 -33.36 -4.84
CA PHE A 190 -0.81 -32.20 -4.51
C PHE A 190 0.56 -32.35 -5.16
N ASN A 191 0.92 -31.42 -6.05
CA ASN A 191 2.18 -31.45 -6.80
C ASN A 191 2.46 -32.83 -7.43
N GLU A 192 1.50 -33.36 -8.19
CA GLU A 192 1.58 -34.66 -8.89
C GLU A 192 1.57 -35.92 -8.00
N ALA A 193 1.52 -35.80 -6.67
CA ALA A 193 1.31 -36.94 -5.77
C ALA A 193 -0.17 -37.06 -5.40
N THR A 194 -0.75 -38.24 -5.59
CA THR A 194 -2.17 -38.54 -5.34
C THR A 194 -2.35 -39.39 -4.10
N THR A 195 -3.37 -39.10 -3.30
CA THR A 195 -3.67 -39.87 -2.08
C THR A 195 -4.18 -41.27 -2.46
N ALA A 196 -4.12 -42.20 -1.50
CA ALA A 196 -4.99 -43.37 -1.59
C ALA A 196 -6.48 -42.94 -1.63
N PRO A 197 -7.39 -43.79 -2.14
CA PRO A 197 -8.82 -43.49 -2.14
C PRO A 197 -9.32 -43.16 -0.73
N ILE A 198 -9.99 -42.02 -0.59
CA ILE A 198 -10.57 -41.56 0.66
C ILE A 198 -12.08 -41.76 0.61
N ASP A 199 -12.63 -42.45 1.60
CA ASP A 199 -14.07 -42.71 1.67
C ASP A 199 -14.88 -41.42 1.78
N HIS A 200 -16.05 -41.38 1.12
CA HIS A 200 -16.94 -40.22 1.11
C HIS A 200 -17.37 -39.72 2.51
N ALA A 201 -17.38 -40.59 3.52
CA ALA A 201 -17.74 -40.28 4.90
C ALA A 201 -16.53 -40.26 5.86
N ALA A 202 -15.31 -40.19 5.33
CA ALA A 202 -14.07 -40.13 6.10
C ALA A 202 -14.10 -39.04 7.18
N SER A 203 -13.42 -39.24 8.31
CA SER A 203 -13.22 -38.17 9.31
C SER A 203 -12.11 -37.21 8.87
N GLY A 204 -12.06 -36.02 9.49
CA GLY A 204 -10.93 -35.09 9.29
C GLY A 204 -9.56 -35.71 9.62
N SER A 205 -9.49 -36.63 10.59
CA SER A 205 -8.24 -37.34 10.91
C SER A 205 -7.80 -38.32 9.82
N THR A 206 -8.75 -39.01 9.18
CA THR A 206 -8.46 -39.89 8.02
C THR A 206 -8.00 -39.04 6.83
N MET A 207 -8.66 -37.91 6.59
CA MET A 207 -8.25 -36.94 5.56
C MET A 207 -6.83 -36.41 5.81
N GLN A 208 -6.51 -36.05 7.06
CA GLN A 208 -5.17 -35.59 7.42
C GLN A 208 -4.13 -36.67 7.15
N SER A 209 -4.39 -37.91 7.59
CA SER A 209 -3.47 -39.04 7.39
C SER A 209 -3.23 -39.32 5.91
N ALA A 210 -4.26 -39.19 5.08
CA ALA A 210 -4.15 -39.37 3.62
C ALA A 210 -3.29 -38.28 2.98
N LEU A 211 -3.47 -37.01 3.36
CA LEU A 211 -2.65 -35.90 2.86
C LEU A 211 -1.20 -35.96 3.37
N GLU A 212 -0.98 -36.27 4.64
CA GLU A 212 0.37 -36.45 5.21
C GLU A 212 1.16 -37.61 4.57
N ALA A 213 0.46 -38.62 4.03
CA ALA A 213 1.08 -39.74 3.33
C ALA A 213 1.64 -39.38 1.93
N LEU A 214 1.27 -38.22 1.38
CA LEU A 214 1.84 -37.74 0.12
C LEU A 214 3.32 -37.39 0.31
N SER A 215 4.18 -37.87 -0.58
CA SER A 215 5.63 -37.56 -0.54
C SER A 215 5.93 -36.06 -0.72
N THR A 216 5.00 -35.30 -1.30
CA THR A 216 5.08 -33.85 -1.51
C THR A 216 4.54 -33.03 -0.34
N VAL A 217 3.79 -33.65 0.58
CA VAL A 217 3.30 -33.02 1.81
C VAL A 217 4.15 -33.46 3.00
N GLY A 218 4.20 -34.76 3.27
CA GLY A 218 4.90 -35.34 4.42
C GLY A 218 4.18 -35.12 5.76
N SER A 219 4.56 -35.91 6.76
CA SER A 219 3.92 -35.86 8.08
C SER A 219 4.18 -34.54 8.81
N GLY A 220 3.15 -34.04 9.50
CA GLY A 220 3.20 -32.79 10.25
C GLY A 220 3.18 -31.51 9.42
N ASN A 221 2.95 -31.59 8.10
CA ASN A 221 2.92 -30.42 7.21
C ASN A 221 1.50 -30.00 6.77
N VAL A 222 0.47 -30.68 7.27
CA VAL A 222 -0.94 -30.30 7.08
C VAL A 222 -1.75 -30.66 8.32
N GLN A 223 -2.66 -29.79 8.72
CA GLN A 223 -3.64 -30.04 9.76
C GLN A 223 -5.03 -29.98 9.14
N VAL A 224 -5.83 -31.05 9.30
CA VAL A 224 -7.19 -31.10 8.75
C VAL A 224 -8.22 -31.13 9.88
N THR A 225 -9.20 -30.24 9.80
CA THR A 225 -10.36 -30.22 10.69
C THR A 225 -11.65 -30.32 9.88
N GLY A 226 -12.75 -30.79 10.48
CA GLY A 226 -14.03 -30.96 9.78
C GLY A 226 -14.82 -32.17 10.29
N ALA A 227 -16.14 -32.15 10.08
CA ALA A 227 -17.00 -33.29 10.39
C ALA A 227 -16.77 -34.44 9.40
N SER A 228 -17.16 -35.66 9.78
CA SER A 228 -17.19 -36.77 8.83
C SER A 228 -18.11 -36.45 7.66
N GLY A 229 -17.60 -36.61 6.43
CA GLY A 229 -18.31 -36.18 5.22
C GLY A 229 -18.15 -34.71 4.86
N GLY A 230 -17.34 -33.95 5.61
CA GLY A 230 -16.97 -32.57 5.32
C GLY A 230 -18.03 -31.52 5.69
N PRO A 231 -17.79 -30.25 5.34
CA PRO A 231 -16.58 -29.73 4.68
C PRO A 231 -15.34 -29.87 5.58
N TYR A 232 -14.18 -30.06 4.96
CA TYR A 232 -12.89 -30.14 5.64
C TYR A 232 -12.10 -28.86 5.42
N THR A 233 -11.44 -28.37 6.47
CA THR A 233 -10.48 -27.26 6.43
C THR A 233 -9.08 -27.83 6.56
N ALA A 234 -8.31 -27.78 5.47
CA ALA A 234 -6.91 -28.18 5.44
C ALA A 234 -6.03 -26.93 5.58
N THR A 235 -5.29 -26.85 6.69
CA THR A 235 -4.33 -25.79 6.97
C THR A 235 -2.92 -26.34 6.76
N PHE A 236 -2.18 -25.80 5.81
CA PHE A 236 -0.79 -26.19 5.56
C PHE A 236 0.13 -25.59 6.62
N VAL A 237 0.94 -26.43 7.26
CA VAL A 237 1.76 -26.08 8.44
C VAL A 237 3.18 -26.64 8.27
N GLY A 238 4.03 -26.46 9.29
CA GLY A 238 5.38 -27.02 9.30
C GLY A 238 6.22 -26.54 8.11
N ALA A 239 6.78 -27.47 7.35
CA ALA A 239 7.57 -27.16 6.16
C ALA A 239 6.74 -26.57 5.02
N LEU A 240 5.41 -26.66 5.04
CA LEU A 240 4.50 -26.03 4.09
C LEU A 240 3.76 -24.81 4.69
N GLY A 241 4.08 -24.43 5.92
CA GLY A 241 3.54 -23.24 6.56
C GLY A 241 4.06 -21.94 5.96
N HIS A 242 3.33 -20.86 6.21
CA HIS A 242 3.70 -19.47 5.89
C HIS A 242 4.12 -19.22 4.44
N ARG A 243 3.63 -20.02 3.49
CA ARG A 243 3.91 -19.91 2.06
C ARG A 243 2.65 -20.14 1.25
N ALA A 244 2.64 -19.59 0.04
CA ALA A 244 1.67 -19.97 -0.97
C ALA A 244 1.95 -21.41 -1.40
N VAL A 245 0.93 -22.27 -1.38
CA VAL A 245 0.99 -23.64 -1.89
C VAL A 245 0.02 -23.82 -3.06
N ALA A 246 0.21 -24.88 -3.84
CA ALA A 246 -0.71 -25.19 -4.94
C ALA A 246 -2.09 -25.62 -4.39
N LEU A 247 -3.15 -25.29 -5.11
CA LEU A 247 -4.49 -25.76 -4.77
C LEU A 247 -4.56 -27.29 -4.91
N LEU A 248 -5.15 -27.99 -3.94
CA LEU A 248 -5.39 -29.43 -4.05
C LEU A 248 -6.32 -29.71 -5.23
N GLU A 249 -5.94 -30.68 -6.05
CA GLU A 249 -6.76 -31.17 -7.15
C GLU A 249 -7.60 -32.33 -6.64
N ALA A 250 -8.93 -32.24 -6.74
CA ALA A 250 -9.82 -33.28 -6.27
C ALA A 250 -10.42 -34.07 -7.43
N ASP A 251 -10.34 -35.40 -7.36
CA ASP A 251 -11.01 -36.32 -8.27
C ASP A 251 -12.13 -37.05 -7.54
N GLY A 252 -13.37 -36.64 -7.83
CA GLY A 252 -14.59 -37.23 -7.31
C GLY A 252 -15.24 -38.28 -8.20
N SER A 253 -14.58 -38.73 -9.27
CA SER A 253 -15.17 -39.66 -10.26
C SER A 253 -15.62 -41.00 -9.64
N GLY A 254 -15.07 -41.38 -8.50
CA GLY A 254 -15.46 -42.56 -7.73
C GLY A 254 -16.65 -42.35 -6.77
N LEU A 255 -17.23 -41.15 -6.69
CA LEU A 255 -18.38 -40.86 -5.83
C LEU A 255 -19.71 -41.20 -6.50
N THR A 256 -20.67 -41.68 -5.71
CA THR A 256 -22.05 -41.90 -6.18
C THR A 256 -22.96 -40.79 -5.67
N GLY A 257 -23.60 -40.06 -6.59
CA GLY A 257 -24.62 -39.05 -6.25
C GLY A 257 -24.07 -37.69 -5.86
N GLY A 258 -22.76 -37.42 -6.03
CA GLY A 258 -22.14 -36.16 -5.65
C GLY A 258 -20.78 -35.93 -6.30
N GLY A 259 -20.09 -34.89 -5.87
CA GLY A 259 -18.73 -34.54 -6.31
C GLY A 259 -17.90 -33.96 -5.17
N VAL A 260 -16.67 -33.57 -5.45
CA VAL A 260 -15.77 -32.89 -4.50
C VAL A 260 -15.19 -31.65 -5.16
N SER A 261 -15.08 -30.57 -4.39
CA SER A 261 -14.43 -29.33 -4.81
C SER A 261 -13.48 -28.83 -3.74
N VAL A 262 -12.45 -28.10 -4.16
CA VAL A 262 -11.49 -27.45 -3.27
C VAL A 262 -11.51 -25.95 -3.56
N ALA A 263 -11.52 -25.15 -2.51
CA ALA A 263 -11.44 -23.70 -2.59
C ALA A 263 -10.34 -23.16 -1.67
N LEU A 264 -9.50 -22.27 -2.20
CA LEU A 264 -8.57 -21.49 -1.38
C LEU A 264 -9.38 -20.53 -0.50
N THR A 265 -9.20 -20.63 0.82
CA THR A 265 -9.93 -19.82 1.80
C THR A 265 -9.03 -18.78 2.47
N THR A 266 -7.75 -19.07 2.60
CA THR A 266 -6.73 -18.10 3.05
C THR A 266 -5.46 -18.34 2.26
N GLN A 267 -4.99 -17.33 1.53
CA GLN A 267 -3.70 -17.38 0.83
C GLN A 267 -2.58 -17.45 1.86
N GLY A 268 -1.68 -18.44 1.73
CA GLY A 268 -0.50 -18.51 2.59
C GLY A 268 0.61 -17.58 2.11
N GLY A 269 1.52 -17.25 3.04
CA GLY A 269 2.66 -16.36 2.76
C GLY A 269 2.30 -14.88 2.81
N LEU A 270 3.30 -14.03 2.55
CA LEU A 270 3.08 -12.58 2.54
C LEU A 270 2.21 -12.18 1.34
N THR A 271 1.34 -11.20 1.56
CA THR A 271 0.57 -10.60 0.49
C THR A 271 1.51 -9.76 -0.37
N GLU A 272 1.74 -10.20 -1.60
CA GLU A 272 2.49 -9.46 -2.60
C GLU A 272 1.56 -9.05 -3.73
N HIS A 273 1.47 -7.76 -4.03
CA HIS A 273 0.71 -7.31 -5.19
C HIS A 273 1.52 -7.42 -6.48
N ALA A 274 0.82 -7.45 -7.62
CA ALA A 274 1.45 -7.43 -8.93
C ALA A 274 2.34 -6.18 -9.07
N ASN A 275 3.55 -6.35 -9.60
CA ASN A 275 4.43 -5.22 -9.87
C ASN A 275 3.96 -4.50 -11.14
N ALA A 276 3.30 -3.35 -10.99
CA ALA A 276 2.75 -2.57 -12.08
C ALA A 276 3.26 -1.12 -11.97
N PRO A 277 4.53 -0.85 -12.34
CA PRO A 277 5.08 0.49 -12.27
C PRO A 277 4.33 1.43 -13.22
N LEU A 278 4.17 2.68 -12.79
CA LEU A 278 3.61 3.75 -13.57
C LEU A 278 4.71 4.28 -14.51
N LEU A 279 4.48 4.17 -15.81
CA LEU A 279 5.49 4.54 -16.80
C LEU A 279 5.34 6.01 -17.19
N PRO A 280 6.46 6.73 -17.44
CA PRO A 280 6.42 8.12 -17.89
C PRO A 280 5.56 8.34 -19.15
N GLY A 281 5.53 7.37 -20.07
CA GLY A 281 4.76 7.45 -21.32
C GLY A 281 3.23 7.30 -21.17
N ASP A 282 2.76 6.98 -19.97
CA ASP A 282 1.33 6.81 -19.66
C ASP A 282 0.71 8.09 -19.08
N VAL A 283 1.53 9.03 -18.58
CA VAL A 283 1.11 10.26 -17.90
C VAL A 283 0.61 11.30 -18.90
N ASN A 284 -0.59 11.83 -18.64
CA ASN A 284 -1.19 12.94 -19.36
C ASN A 284 -1.68 13.99 -18.38
N LEU A 285 -1.56 15.26 -18.77
CA LEU A 285 -2.02 16.41 -17.99
C LEU A 285 -3.21 17.07 -18.70
N TYR A 286 -4.25 17.40 -17.93
CA TYR A 286 -5.44 18.11 -18.43
C TYR A 286 -5.76 19.30 -17.53
N LEU A 287 -6.27 20.37 -18.15
CA LEU A 287 -6.81 21.55 -17.46
C LEU A 287 -8.26 21.82 -17.89
N ALA A 288 -9.06 22.35 -16.98
CA ALA A 288 -10.42 22.78 -17.24
C ALA A 288 -10.79 24.01 -16.42
N ASP A 289 -11.81 24.73 -16.90
CA ASP A 289 -12.35 25.95 -16.25
C ASP A 289 -13.46 25.63 -15.24
N SER A 290 -13.97 24.39 -15.24
CA SER A 290 -14.99 23.91 -14.31
C SER A 290 -14.79 22.42 -14.00
N PRO A 291 -15.31 21.92 -12.87
CA PRO A 291 -15.18 20.51 -12.54
C PRO A 291 -15.94 19.62 -13.53
N SER A 292 -17.09 20.08 -14.05
CA SER A 292 -17.85 19.36 -15.07
C SER A 292 -17.07 19.22 -16.38
N ALA A 293 -16.34 20.27 -16.79
CA ALA A 293 -15.49 20.20 -17.97
C ALA A 293 -14.30 19.25 -17.78
N LEU A 294 -13.73 19.17 -16.57
CA LEU A 294 -12.73 18.15 -16.24
C LEU A 294 -13.31 16.73 -16.29
N GLY A 295 -14.54 16.55 -15.79
CA GLY A 295 -15.30 15.30 -15.90
C GLY A 295 -15.54 14.86 -17.35
N GLY A 296 -15.74 15.82 -18.27
CA GLY A 296 -15.85 15.59 -19.72
C GLY A 296 -14.52 15.32 -20.45
N GLY A 297 -13.41 15.21 -19.72
CA GLY A 297 -12.07 14.92 -20.27
C GLY A 297 -11.07 16.08 -20.18
N GLY A 298 -11.53 17.31 -19.92
CA GLY A 298 -10.67 18.49 -19.86
C GLY A 298 -9.96 18.80 -21.18
N THR A 299 -9.11 19.84 -21.16
CA THR A 299 -8.21 20.17 -22.27
C THR A 299 -6.83 19.59 -21.98
N GLN A 300 -6.37 18.68 -22.83
CA GLN A 300 -5.04 18.08 -22.67
C GLN A 300 -3.93 19.11 -22.93
N MET A 301 -2.93 19.12 -22.05
CA MET A 301 -1.67 19.84 -22.25
C MET A 301 -0.72 18.95 -23.05
N LEU A 302 -0.57 19.24 -24.34
CA LEU A 302 0.22 18.39 -25.25
C LEU A 302 1.74 18.56 -25.11
N ARG A 303 2.18 19.66 -24.47
CA ARG A 303 3.58 20.03 -24.30
C ARG A 303 3.92 20.35 -22.84
N ALA A 304 3.51 19.44 -21.94
CA ALA A 304 3.94 19.44 -20.55
C ALA A 304 5.20 18.57 -20.40
N PHE A 305 6.21 19.10 -19.73
CA PHE A 305 7.50 18.45 -19.50
C PHE A 305 7.65 17.93 -18.06
N ASP A 306 6.94 18.55 -17.12
CA ASP A 306 6.92 18.18 -15.71
C ASP A 306 5.53 18.43 -15.13
N ALA A 307 5.04 17.48 -14.34
CA ALA A 307 3.83 17.57 -13.53
C ALA A 307 4.07 16.93 -12.16
N SER A 308 4.91 17.57 -11.36
CA SER A 308 5.30 17.07 -10.04
C SER A 308 4.37 17.57 -8.95
N TRP A 309 3.82 16.64 -8.16
CA TRP A 309 2.93 16.94 -7.06
C TRP A 309 3.61 16.67 -5.71
N SER A 310 3.31 17.45 -4.69
CA SER A 310 3.75 17.17 -3.32
C SER A 310 2.70 17.55 -2.28
N PHE A 311 2.53 16.66 -1.30
CA PHE A 311 1.95 16.97 0.01
C PHE A 311 3.07 17.09 1.02
N GLY A 312 3.12 18.21 1.72
CA GLY A 312 3.98 18.41 2.88
C GLY A 312 3.17 18.69 4.13
N GLU A 313 3.69 18.22 5.27
CA GLU A 313 3.22 18.62 6.60
C GLU A 313 1.71 18.41 6.83
N ARG A 314 1.12 17.31 6.36
CA ARG A 314 -0.32 17.06 6.57
C ARG A 314 -0.66 16.81 8.04
N ALA A 315 0.22 16.11 8.74
CA ALA A 315 0.02 15.74 10.14
C ALA A 315 1.33 15.81 10.91
N LYS A 316 1.25 16.24 12.17
CA LYS A 316 2.38 16.29 13.10
C LYS A 316 2.06 15.56 14.40
N PRO A 317 3.02 14.82 14.98
CA PRO A 317 2.81 14.15 16.26
C PRO A 317 2.65 15.17 17.39
N PHE A 318 1.79 14.86 18.38
CA PHE A 318 1.70 15.62 19.64
C PHE A 318 1.91 14.71 20.85
N TRP A 319 2.33 15.31 21.97
CA TRP A 319 2.64 14.60 23.21
C TRP A 319 1.80 15.13 24.36
N THR A 320 0.99 14.26 24.95
CA THR A 320 0.29 14.48 26.21
C THR A 320 1.19 14.09 27.38
N GLN A 321 0.85 14.57 28.59
CA GLN A 321 1.51 14.13 29.81
C GLN A 321 0.92 12.78 30.25
N ASP A 322 1.33 11.72 29.57
CA ASP A 322 0.98 10.35 29.92
C ASP A 322 2.25 9.49 29.93
N ALA A 323 2.64 9.04 31.12
CA ALA A 323 3.86 8.24 31.31
C ALA A 323 3.72 6.78 30.83
N SER A 324 2.49 6.34 30.52
CA SER A 324 2.26 4.99 29.97
C SER A 324 2.56 4.90 28.47
N LEU A 325 2.61 6.04 27.77
CA LEU A 325 2.90 6.09 26.35
C LEU A 325 4.41 6.03 26.10
N GLY A 326 4.85 5.04 25.32
CA GLY A 326 6.25 4.89 24.91
C GLY A 326 6.70 5.82 23.78
N ALA A 327 5.79 6.62 23.21
CA ALA A 327 6.04 7.53 22.07
C ALA A 327 5.10 8.76 22.12
N PHE A 328 4.67 9.28 20.96
CA PHE A 328 3.68 10.35 20.87
C PHE A 328 2.24 9.84 21.12
N SER A 329 1.33 10.74 21.50
CA SER A 329 -0.03 10.41 21.93
C SER A 329 -1.05 10.35 20.79
N GLY A 330 -0.71 10.98 19.67
CA GLY A 330 -1.48 10.96 18.44
C GLY A 330 -0.91 11.96 17.45
N TYR A 331 -1.68 12.27 16.41
CA TYR A 331 -1.35 13.30 15.44
C TYR A 331 -2.36 14.46 15.50
N ALA A 332 -1.88 15.64 15.18
CA ALA A 332 -2.71 16.78 14.85
C ALA A 332 -2.57 17.03 13.36
N GLU A 333 -3.70 17.19 12.67
CA GLU A 333 -3.69 17.73 11.31
C GLU A 333 -3.18 19.17 11.34
N THR A 334 -2.31 19.47 10.39
CA THR A 334 -1.79 20.82 10.19
C THR A 334 -2.22 21.31 8.82
N GLU A 335 -2.07 22.62 8.59
CA GLU A 335 -2.34 23.19 7.29
C GLU A 335 -1.54 22.44 6.22
N PRO A 336 -2.21 21.78 5.26
CA PRO A 336 -1.52 20.96 4.29
C PRO A 336 -0.78 21.87 3.29
N LYS A 337 0.51 21.61 3.09
CA LYS A 337 1.30 22.31 2.07
C LYS A 337 1.27 21.49 0.79
N GLU A 338 0.23 21.73 0.01
CA GLU A 338 -0.02 21.02 -1.24
C GLU A 338 0.47 21.87 -2.41
N MET A 339 1.54 21.42 -3.05
CA MET A 339 2.19 22.15 -4.15
C MET A 339 2.25 21.27 -5.38
N LEU A 340 1.92 21.87 -6.52
CA LEU A 340 2.05 21.28 -7.83
C LEU A 340 2.95 22.15 -8.70
N ASP A 341 4.01 21.54 -9.19
CA ASP A 341 4.96 22.14 -10.10
C ASP A 341 4.67 21.69 -11.53
N LEU A 342 4.43 22.67 -12.41
CA LEU A 342 4.26 22.42 -13.84
C LEU A 342 5.38 23.09 -14.64
N LEU A 343 5.87 22.38 -15.66
CA LEU A 343 6.71 22.96 -16.70
C LEU A 343 6.06 22.76 -18.06
N LEU A 344 5.66 23.86 -18.70
CA LEU A 344 4.95 23.86 -19.98
C LEU A 344 5.77 24.59 -21.05
N ALA A 345 5.65 24.19 -22.31
CA ALA A 345 6.15 25.01 -23.42
C ALA A 345 5.50 26.40 -23.37
N ALA A 346 6.26 27.46 -23.71
CA ALA A 346 5.74 28.82 -23.79
C ALA A 346 4.88 29.06 -25.07
N ASP A 347 3.98 28.11 -25.37
CA ASP A 347 3.01 28.19 -26.46
C ASP A 347 1.67 28.78 -25.97
N ALA A 348 0.68 28.84 -26.86
CA ALA A 348 -0.64 29.41 -26.55
C ALA A 348 -1.33 28.74 -25.34
N GLN A 349 -1.16 27.43 -25.13
CA GLN A 349 -1.74 26.72 -23.99
C GLN A 349 -0.92 27.00 -22.73
N GLY A 350 0.41 26.92 -22.81
CA GLY A 350 1.30 27.13 -21.69
C GLY A 350 1.23 28.54 -21.12
N VAL A 351 1.17 29.60 -21.95
CA VAL A 351 1.08 30.99 -21.46
C VAL A 351 -0.32 31.40 -21.00
N ALA A 352 -1.37 30.62 -21.30
CA ALA A 352 -2.73 30.92 -20.87
C ALA A 352 -2.91 30.83 -19.33
N LEU A 353 -2.01 30.14 -18.63
CA LEU A 353 -2.00 30.16 -17.18
C LEU A 353 -1.57 31.51 -16.59
N LEU A 354 -0.78 32.33 -17.31
CA LEU A 354 -0.47 33.69 -16.85
C LEU A 354 -1.72 34.58 -16.79
N SER A 355 -2.62 34.49 -17.77
CA SER A 355 -3.85 35.28 -17.76
C SER A 355 -4.80 34.82 -16.64
N THR A 356 -4.84 33.51 -16.39
CA THR A 356 -5.58 32.90 -15.28
C THR A 356 -5.07 33.38 -13.92
N ALA A 357 -3.76 33.42 -13.74
CA ALA A 357 -3.13 33.93 -12.52
C ALA A 357 -3.49 35.40 -12.27
N ARG A 358 -3.48 36.24 -13.32
CA ARG A 358 -3.84 37.67 -13.23
C ARG A 358 -5.30 37.90 -12.85
N SER A 359 -6.21 36.99 -13.21
CA SER A 359 -7.62 37.08 -12.82
C SER A 359 -7.92 36.39 -11.48
N GLY A 360 -6.97 35.64 -10.92
CA GLY A 360 -7.17 34.86 -9.69
C GLY A 360 -8.18 33.70 -9.83
N ALA A 361 -8.44 33.27 -11.08
CA ALA A 361 -9.42 32.23 -11.38
C ALA A 361 -8.89 30.84 -11.00
N THR A 362 -9.77 30.02 -10.41
CA THR A 362 -9.48 28.61 -10.12
C THR A 362 -9.51 27.80 -11.42
N LYS A 363 -8.55 26.88 -11.57
CA LYS A 363 -8.55 25.85 -12.62
C LYS A 363 -8.71 24.47 -11.98
N TYR A 364 -9.17 23.53 -12.78
CA TYR A 364 -9.29 22.13 -12.40
C TYR A 364 -8.28 21.34 -13.20
N LEU A 365 -7.36 20.70 -12.50
CA LEU A 365 -6.25 19.99 -13.08
C LEU A 365 -6.45 18.48 -12.89
N ARG A 366 -6.11 17.72 -13.92
CA ARG A 366 -6.04 16.25 -13.87
C ARG A 366 -4.68 15.77 -14.32
N ILE A 367 -4.00 15.01 -13.48
CA ILE A 367 -2.88 14.16 -13.88
C ILE A 367 -3.42 12.74 -13.97
N ALA A 368 -3.45 12.18 -15.18
CA ALA A 368 -3.97 10.83 -15.41
C ALA A 368 -2.91 9.97 -16.09
N ALA A 369 -2.66 8.80 -15.51
CA ALA A 369 -1.77 7.80 -16.05
C ALA A 369 -2.52 6.48 -16.24
N ALA A 370 -2.86 6.17 -17.48
CA ALA A 370 -3.49 4.90 -17.85
C ALA A 370 -2.47 4.03 -18.56
N SER A 371 -2.21 2.84 -18.02
CA SER A 371 -1.18 1.95 -18.53
C SER A 371 -1.50 1.50 -19.95
N LYS A 372 -0.58 1.72 -20.89
CA LYS A 372 -0.71 1.21 -22.27
C LYS A 372 -0.22 -0.22 -22.43
N ALA A 373 0.64 -0.67 -21.51
CA ALA A 373 1.34 -1.95 -21.60
C ALA A 373 0.76 -3.02 -20.66
N LEU A 374 0.15 -2.62 -19.53
CA LEU A 374 -0.27 -3.55 -18.48
C LEU A 374 -1.79 -3.51 -18.29
N THR A 375 -2.39 -4.71 -18.17
CA THR A 375 -3.82 -4.90 -17.92
C THR A 375 -4.06 -5.70 -16.64
N ILE A 376 -5.21 -5.47 -16.02
CA ILE A 376 -5.61 -6.08 -14.75
C ILE A 376 -6.19 -7.46 -15.03
N GLY A 377 -5.49 -8.50 -14.59
CA GLY A 377 -5.92 -9.89 -14.74
C GLY A 377 -6.25 -10.25 -16.19
N SER A 378 -7.26 -11.10 -16.40
CA SER A 378 -7.76 -11.47 -17.72
C SER A 378 -8.81 -10.50 -18.28
N SER A 379 -9.14 -9.42 -17.57
CA SER A 379 -10.20 -8.47 -17.94
C SER A 379 -9.84 -7.60 -19.16
N GLY A 380 -8.55 -7.46 -19.47
CA GLY A 380 -8.05 -6.53 -20.49
C GLY A 380 -8.14 -5.05 -20.10
N THR A 381 -8.61 -4.74 -18.89
CA THR A 381 -8.74 -3.35 -18.41
C THR A 381 -7.37 -2.80 -18.00
N PRO A 382 -6.96 -1.60 -18.46
CA PRO A 382 -5.67 -1.03 -18.07
C PRO A 382 -5.66 -0.56 -16.61
N TYR A 383 -4.49 -0.61 -15.98
CA TYR A 383 -4.26 0.07 -14.71
C TYR A 383 -4.40 1.58 -14.89
N ARG A 384 -4.94 2.28 -13.89
CA ARG A 384 -5.08 3.75 -13.94
C ARG A 384 -4.73 4.39 -12.61
N PHE A 385 -4.04 5.52 -12.69
CA PHE A 385 -3.90 6.49 -11.63
C PHE A 385 -4.46 7.82 -12.13
N GLN A 386 -5.19 8.52 -11.29
CA GLN A 386 -5.73 9.84 -11.60
C GLN A 386 -5.68 10.69 -10.35
N LEU A 387 -5.15 11.90 -10.48
CA LEU A 387 -5.23 12.96 -9.49
C LEU A 387 -6.01 14.11 -10.10
N ASP A 388 -7.17 14.42 -9.52
CA ASP A 388 -7.94 15.60 -9.85
C ASP A 388 -7.81 16.61 -8.70
N ALA A 389 -7.53 17.88 -9.00
CA ALA A 389 -7.43 18.93 -7.99
C ALA A 389 -7.96 20.28 -8.49
N ALA A 390 -8.53 21.07 -7.59
CA ALA A 390 -8.85 22.47 -7.82
C ALA A 390 -7.61 23.30 -7.42
N VAL A 391 -7.10 24.10 -8.34
CA VAL A 391 -5.79 24.76 -8.19
C VAL A 391 -5.83 26.23 -8.57
N LYS A 392 -4.96 27.02 -7.94
CA LYS A 392 -4.63 28.39 -8.34
C LYS A 392 -3.13 28.54 -8.55
N VAL A 393 -2.74 29.45 -9.42
CA VAL A 393 -1.33 29.80 -9.61
C VAL A 393 -0.86 30.63 -8.43
N SER A 394 0.09 30.10 -7.66
CA SER A 394 0.67 30.75 -6.48
C SER A 394 1.96 31.50 -6.82
N ALA A 395 2.78 30.96 -7.72
CA ALA A 395 3.99 31.62 -8.20
C ALA A 395 4.34 31.24 -9.65
N PHE A 396 5.19 32.07 -10.26
CA PHE A 396 5.80 31.79 -11.55
C PHE A 396 7.27 31.46 -11.35
N LYS A 397 7.75 30.42 -12.04
CA LYS A 397 9.18 30.12 -12.13
C LYS A 397 9.79 30.85 -13.32
N GLU A 398 11.11 30.96 -13.33
CA GLU A 398 11.84 31.55 -14.44
C GLU A 398 11.58 30.79 -15.75
N PHE A 399 11.54 31.53 -16.85
CA PHE A 399 11.55 30.90 -18.16
C PHE A 399 12.89 30.19 -18.34
N LYS A 400 12.85 28.94 -18.80
CA LYS A 400 14.05 28.14 -19.03
C LYS A 400 13.97 27.38 -20.34
N ASP A 401 15.14 27.00 -20.85
CA ASP A 401 15.25 26.02 -21.92
C ASP A 401 15.06 24.62 -21.33
N GLU A 402 14.19 23.82 -21.94
CA GLU A 402 14.03 22.41 -21.66
C GLU A 402 14.12 21.65 -22.98
N GLN A 403 15.22 20.91 -23.18
CA GLN A 403 15.47 20.13 -24.39
C GLN A 403 15.39 20.97 -25.70
N GLY A 404 15.83 22.24 -25.66
CA GLY A 404 15.77 23.16 -26.81
C GLY A 404 14.40 23.82 -27.02
N VAL A 405 13.46 23.65 -26.09
CA VAL A 405 12.14 24.29 -26.09
C VAL A 405 12.11 25.35 -25.00
N TYR A 406 11.69 26.57 -25.35
CA TYR A 406 11.49 27.63 -24.38
C TYR A 406 10.22 27.37 -23.56
N CYS A 407 10.39 27.22 -22.24
CA CYS A 407 9.35 26.79 -21.32
C CYS A 407 9.08 27.82 -20.23
N VAL A 408 7.87 27.77 -19.68
CA VAL A 408 7.41 28.54 -18.52
C VAL A 408 7.04 27.57 -17.40
N GLY A 409 7.53 27.86 -16.19
CA GLY A 409 7.21 27.07 -15.00
C GLY A 409 6.16 27.76 -14.13
N TYR A 410 5.27 26.96 -13.55
CA TYR A 410 4.23 27.42 -12.63
C TYR A 410 4.29 26.64 -11.33
N GLU A 411 4.13 27.34 -10.22
CA GLU A 411 3.75 26.75 -8.94
C GLU A 411 2.24 26.94 -8.77
N LEU A 412 1.57 25.84 -8.48
CA LEU A 412 0.14 25.78 -8.25
C LEU A 412 -0.11 25.33 -6.82
N GLU A 413 -1.02 26.01 -6.14
CA GLU A 413 -1.53 25.62 -4.82
C GLU A 413 -2.93 25.03 -4.96
N VAL A 414 -3.24 24.05 -4.12
CA VAL A 414 -4.59 23.48 -4.04
C VAL A 414 -5.50 24.44 -3.30
N VAL A 415 -6.69 24.64 -3.84
CA VAL A 415 -7.70 25.50 -3.23
C VAL A 415 -8.99 24.73 -2.99
N ASP A 416 -9.68 25.14 -1.94
CA ASP A 416 -11.03 24.68 -1.69
C ASP A 416 -12.01 25.32 -2.68
N ASP A 417 -12.82 24.49 -3.36
CA ASP A 417 -13.94 24.96 -4.17
C ASP A 417 -15.27 24.42 -3.61
N ALA A 418 -16.11 25.36 -3.18
CA ALA A 418 -17.39 25.03 -2.58
C ALA A 418 -18.36 24.35 -3.55
N ALA A 419 -18.25 24.62 -4.85
CA ALA A 419 -19.12 24.02 -5.86
C ALA A 419 -18.71 22.57 -6.18
N TRP A 420 -17.42 22.25 -6.14
CA TRP A 420 -16.93 20.89 -6.35
C TRP A 420 -17.08 19.99 -5.13
N GLY A 421 -17.10 20.59 -3.93
CA GLY A 421 -17.34 19.87 -2.66
C GLY A 421 -16.13 19.06 -2.17
N LYS A 422 -14.96 19.25 -2.79
CA LYS A 422 -13.67 18.62 -2.45
C LYS A 422 -12.52 19.46 -2.99
N SER A 423 -11.31 19.28 -2.46
CA SER A 423 -10.10 19.98 -2.90
C SER A 423 -9.31 19.14 -3.89
N TYR A 424 -9.25 17.82 -3.67
CA TYR A 424 -8.65 16.86 -4.59
C TYR A 424 -9.24 15.46 -4.41
N VAL A 425 -8.99 14.63 -5.42
CA VAL A 425 -9.30 13.19 -5.41
C VAL A 425 -8.17 12.42 -6.05
N PHE A 426 -7.70 11.39 -5.37
CA PHE A 426 -6.89 10.33 -5.97
C PHE A 426 -7.80 9.18 -6.37
N SER A 427 -7.69 8.73 -7.61
CA SER A 427 -8.37 7.53 -8.09
C SER A 427 -7.36 6.52 -8.60
N LEU A 428 -7.44 5.28 -8.10
CA LEU A 428 -6.68 4.14 -8.56
C LEU A 428 -7.60 3.06 -9.09
N ARG A 429 -7.30 2.56 -10.29
CA ARG A 429 -7.91 1.36 -10.85
C ARG A 429 -6.88 0.25 -10.94
N ASN A 430 -7.11 -0.84 -10.20
CA ASN A 430 -6.22 -2.00 -10.18
C ASN A 430 -6.97 -3.27 -9.73
N GLY A 431 -6.25 -4.37 -9.56
CA GLY A 431 -6.80 -5.66 -9.12
C GLY A 431 -6.73 -5.91 -7.60
N VAL A 432 -6.48 -4.86 -6.80
CA VAL A 432 -6.35 -5.01 -5.34
C VAL A 432 -7.70 -4.74 -4.71
N ALA A 433 -8.31 -5.71 -4.04
CA ALA A 433 -9.64 -5.53 -3.46
C ALA A 433 -9.67 -4.59 -2.25
N ALA A 434 -8.58 -4.57 -1.46
CA ALA A 434 -8.45 -3.78 -0.25
C ALA A 434 -6.99 -3.50 0.11
N TYR A 435 -6.76 -2.33 0.71
CA TYR A 435 -5.51 -1.92 1.38
C TYR A 435 -5.71 -1.77 2.88
#